data_AF-B7QEY5-F1
#
_entry.id   AF-B7QEY5-F1
#
_cell.length_a   1.000
_cell.length_b   1.000
_cell.length_c   1.000
_cell.angle_alpha   90.00
_cell.angle_beta   90.00
_cell.angle_gamma   90.00
#
_symmetry.space_group_name_H-M   'P 1'
#
loop_
_entity.id
_entity.type
_entity.pdbx_description
1 polymer ?
#
loop_
_entity_poly.entity_id
_entity_poly.type
_entity_poly.pdbx_seq_one_letter_code
_entity_poly.pdbx_strand_id
1 'polypeptide(L)'
;EVDTFMFAGHDTTAMAIAWNCYLIALHPEVQKKVQEELDMVLGEHKTEDISTENLKDLKYLECVVKESQRLCPSVPVIGRTVTKPFTLGNYVLPEGTSVEIFIYGLHRDPEVFPDPEVFDPDRFLLENCASRHPFAFIPFSAGSRNCIGKYDR
;
A
#
# COMPACT_ATOMS: atom_id res chain seq x y z
N GLU A 1 16.60 16.33 10.46
CA GLU A 1 16.24 14.90 10.60
C GLU A 1 14.93 14.71 11.35
N VAL A 2 14.76 15.24 12.57
CA VAL A 2 13.48 15.17 13.33
C VAL A 2 12.30 15.70 12.52
N ASP A 3 12.43 16.86 11.88
CA ASP A 3 11.36 17.43 11.04
C ASP A 3 11.00 16.54 9.85
N THR A 4 11.99 15.86 9.26
CA THR A 4 11.79 14.93 8.14
C THR A 4 11.02 13.69 8.57
N PHE A 5 11.33 13.13 9.74
CA PHE A 5 10.59 12.00 10.31
C PHE A 5 9.15 12.37 10.67
N MET A 6 8.96 13.54 11.28
CA MET A 6 7.64 14.05 11.65
C MET A 6 6.78 14.25 10.41
N PHE A 7 7.31 14.91 9.38
CA PHE A 7 6.59 15.15 8.13
C PHE A 7 6.23 13.84 7.41
N ALA A 8 7.23 12.99 7.19
CA ALA A 8 7.03 11.73 6.47
C ALA A 8 6.09 10.77 7.23
N GLY A 9 6.17 10.72 8.57
CA GLY A 9 5.29 9.89 9.39
C GLY A 9 3.87 10.45 9.52
N HIS A 10 3.69 11.76 9.45
CA HIS A 10 2.40 12.42 9.62
C HIS A 10 1.58 12.44 8.33
N ASP A 11 2.08 13.10 7.28
CA ASP A 11 1.27 13.42 6.10
C ASP A 11 0.87 12.16 5.33
N THR A 12 1.79 11.24 5.12
CA THR A 12 1.47 10.00 4.37
C THR A 12 0.50 9.10 5.14
N THR A 13 0.62 9.07 6.47
CA THR A 13 -0.24 8.26 7.34
C THR A 13 -1.62 8.88 7.46
N ALA A 14 -1.72 10.20 7.64
CA ALA A 14 -3.00 10.92 7.67
C ALA A 14 -3.77 10.72 6.35
N MET A 15 -3.09 10.84 5.20
CA MET A 15 -3.69 10.54 3.90
C MET A 15 -4.14 9.09 3.79
N ALA A 16 -3.32 8.12 4.21
CA ALA A 16 -3.68 6.72 4.16
C ALA A 16 -4.92 6.41 5.02
N ILE A 17 -4.99 6.94 6.25
CA ILE A 17 -6.15 6.78 7.13
C ILE A 17 -7.40 7.41 6.49
N ALA A 18 -7.29 8.63 5.97
CA ALA A 18 -8.40 9.31 5.32
C ALA A 18 -8.97 8.51 4.14
N TRP A 19 -8.11 7.98 3.26
CA TRP A 19 -8.54 7.16 2.14
C TRP A 19 -9.15 5.84 2.57
N ASN A 20 -8.60 5.18 3.59
CA ASN A 20 -9.19 3.97 4.17
C ASN A 20 -10.61 4.24 4.68
N CYS A 21 -10.78 5.26 5.53
CA CYS A 21 -12.10 5.65 6.03
C CYS A 21 -13.08 5.98 4.90
N TYR A 22 -12.64 6.72 3.89
CA TYR A 22 -13.46 7.11 2.75
C TYR A 22 -13.91 5.89 1.93
N LEU A 23 -12.97 5.01 1.55
CA LEU A 23 -13.27 3.84 0.74
C LEU A 23 -14.15 2.85 1.49
N ILE A 24 -13.91 2.61 2.79
CA ILE A 24 -14.77 1.78 3.62
C ILE A 24 -16.19 2.36 3.69
N ALA A 25 -16.35 3.67 3.86
CA ALA A 25 -17.66 4.32 3.93
C ALA A 25 -18.46 4.25 2.62
N LEU A 26 -17.77 4.16 1.47
CA LEU A 26 -18.41 3.99 0.16
C LEU A 26 -18.80 2.55 -0.17
N HIS A 27 -18.32 1.57 0.59
CA HIS A 27 -18.47 0.14 0.31
C HIS A 27 -19.06 -0.59 1.53
N PRO A 28 -20.40 -0.54 1.74
CA PRO A 28 -21.06 -1.10 2.92
C PRO A 28 -20.80 -2.60 3.14
N GLU A 29 -20.64 -3.37 2.06
CA GLU A 29 -20.28 -4.78 2.10
C GLU A 29 -18.86 -5.01 2.64
N VAL A 30 -17.90 -4.16 2.27
CA VAL A 30 -16.54 -4.18 2.82
C VAL A 30 -16.57 -3.77 4.29
N GLN A 31 -17.30 -2.69 4.62
CA GLN A 31 -17.47 -2.24 5.99
C GLN A 31 -18.06 -3.34 6.88
N LYS A 32 -19.07 -4.07 6.40
CA LYS A 32 -19.67 -5.19 7.12
C LYS A 32 -18.67 -6.32 7.38
N LYS A 33 -17.90 -6.74 6.36
CA LYS A 33 -16.85 -7.77 6.52
C LYS A 33 -15.76 -7.34 7.52
N VAL A 34 -15.34 -6.06 7.49
CA VAL A 34 -14.39 -5.51 8.48
C VAL A 34 -15.00 -5.55 9.89
N GLN A 35 -16.27 -5.15 10.05
CA GLN A 35 -16.95 -5.21 11.34
C GLN A 35 -17.05 -6.64 11.87
N GLU A 36 -17.40 -7.62 11.02
CA GLU A 36 -17.45 -9.04 11.38
C GLU A 36 -16.08 -9.57 11.84
N GLU A 37 -15.00 -9.20 11.15
CA GLU A 37 -13.63 -9.54 11.58
C GLU A 37 -13.28 -8.91 12.93
N LEU A 38 -13.57 -7.62 13.12
CA LEU A 38 -13.33 -6.92 14.38
C LEU A 38 -14.12 -7.54 15.53
N ASP A 39 -15.38 -7.89 15.32
CA ASP A 39 -16.21 -8.56 16.32
C ASP A 39 -15.69 -9.97 16.65
N MET A 40 -15.12 -10.69 15.69
CA MET A 40 -14.52 -12.01 15.91
C MET A 40 -13.21 -11.92 16.71
N VAL A 41 -12.34 -10.95 16.39
CA VAL A 41 -11.00 -10.83 16.98
C VAL A 41 -11.03 -10.08 18.31
N LEU A 42 -11.92 -9.10 18.47
CA LEU A 42 -11.97 -8.19 19.62
C LEU A 42 -13.24 -8.37 20.47
N GLY A 43 -14.17 -9.24 20.08
CA GLY A 43 -15.54 -9.31 20.63
C GLY A 43 -15.65 -9.41 22.15
N GLU A 44 -14.74 -10.14 22.79
CA GLU A 44 -14.70 -10.30 24.25
C GLU A 44 -13.85 -9.22 24.95
N HIS A 45 -13.07 -8.44 24.20
CA HIS A 45 -12.07 -7.47 24.68
C HIS A 45 -12.33 -6.04 24.18
N LYS A 46 -13.58 -5.69 23.82
CA LYS A 46 -13.94 -4.39 23.21
C LYS A 46 -13.54 -3.15 24.03
N THR A 47 -13.30 -3.33 25.32
CA THR A 47 -12.92 -2.26 26.27
C THR A 47 -11.44 -2.31 26.67
N GLU A 48 -10.68 -3.30 26.19
CA GLU A 48 -9.25 -3.43 26.45
C GLU A 48 -8.44 -2.78 25.34
N ASP A 49 -7.17 -2.47 25.63
CA ASP A 49 -6.25 -1.95 24.62
C ASP A 49 -5.98 -3.00 23.54
N ILE A 50 -5.97 -2.60 22.28
CA ILE A 50 -5.68 -3.49 21.14
C ILE A 50 -4.21 -3.92 21.22
N SER A 51 -3.98 -5.23 21.39
CA SER A 51 -2.64 -5.81 21.42
C SER A 51 -2.06 -6.03 20.01
N THR A 52 -0.74 -6.21 19.93
CA THR A 52 -0.06 -6.60 18.69
C THR A 52 -0.52 -7.94 18.14
N GLU A 53 -0.94 -8.85 19.02
CA GLU A 53 -1.47 -10.17 18.69
C GLU A 53 -2.83 -10.02 18.01
N ASN A 54 -3.73 -9.18 18.55
CA ASN A 54 -5.01 -8.90 17.90
C ASN A 54 -4.81 -8.36 16.49
N LEU A 55 -3.85 -7.45 16.29
CA LEU A 55 -3.59 -6.90 14.97
C LEU A 55 -3.25 -8.01 13.96
N LYS A 56 -2.49 -9.04 14.35
CA LYS A 56 -2.07 -10.15 13.44
C LYS A 56 -3.26 -10.92 12.87
N ASP A 57 -4.38 -10.95 13.59
CA ASP A 57 -5.59 -11.65 13.18
C ASP A 57 -6.55 -10.79 12.34
N LEU A 58 -6.30 -9.47 12.22
CA LEU A 58 -7.07 -8.55 11.36
C LEU A 58 -6.60 -8.63 9.89
N LYS A 59 -6.76 -9.80 9.27
CA LYS A 59 -6.25 -10.13 7.94
C LYS A 59 -7.02 -9.44 6.81
N TYR A 60 -8.35 -9.36 6.95
CA TYR A 60 -9.21 -8.71 5.97
C TYR A 60 -9.03 -7.19 6.03
N LEU A 61 -8.94 -6.59 7.23
CA LEU A 61 -8.59 -5.19 7.38
C LEU A 61 -7.22 -4.88 6.75
N GLU A 62 -6.24 -5.77 6.87
CA GLU A 62 -4.96 -5.62 6.18
C GLU A 62 -5.13 -5.59 4.65
N CYS A 63 -6.01 -6.43 4.10
CA CYS A 63 -6.34 -6.43 2.67
C CYS A 63 -6.99 -5.10 2.25
N VAL A 64 -7.92 -4.57 3.06
CA VAL A 64 -8.57 -3.27 2.85
C VAL A 64 -7.55 -2.13 2.84
N VAL A 65 -6.57 -2.15 3.76
CA VAL A 65 -5.49 -1.15 3.80
C VAL A 65 -4.63 -1.21 2.55
N LYS A 66 -4.23 -2.41 2.12
CA LYS A 66 -3.43 -2.60 0.90
C LYS A 66 -4.18 -2.15 -0.35
N GLU A 67 -5.46 -2.50 -0.48
CA GLU A 67 -6.28 -2.07 -1.61
C GLU A 67 -6.51 -0.56 -1.63
N SER A 68 -6.71 0.05 -0.46
CA SER A 68 -6.79 1.51 -0.34
C SER A 68 -5.49 2.19 -0.79
N GLN A 69 -4.33 1.64 -0.42
CA GLN A 69 -3.03 2.15 -0.88
C GLN A 69 -2.76 1.87 -2.36
N ARG A 70 -3.35 0.81 -2.94
CA ARG A 70 -3.28 0.53 -4.37
C ARG A 70 -3.99 1.63 -5.16
N LEU A 71 -5.24 1.92 -4.80
CA LEU A 71 -6.04 2.95 -5.47
C LEU A 71 -5.59 4.37 -5.13
N CYS A 72 -5.25 4.63 -3.87
CA CYS A 72 -4.96 5.96 -3.35
C CYS A 72 -3.58 5.99 -2.66
N PRO A 73 -2.48 5.78 -3.41
CA PRO A 73 -1.14 5.82 -2.81
C PRO A 73 -0.81 7.23 -2.33
N SER A 74 -0.36 7.36 -1.07
CA SER A 74 0.06 8.66 -0.51
C SER A 74 1.23 9.28 -1.28
N VAL A 75 2.07 8.44 -1.91
CA VAL A 75 3.17 8.86 -2.78
C VAL A 75 2.97 8.22 -4.17
N PRO A 76 2.39 8.93 -5.14
CA PRO A 76 2.03 8.35 -6.45
C PRO A 76 3.19 8.25 -7.44
N VAL A 77 4.29 8.98 -7.21
CA VAL A 77 5.47 9.00 -8.09
C VAL A 77 6.74 9.03 -7.24
N ILE A 78 7.76 8.28 -7.65
CA ILE A 78 9.12 8.40 -7.11
C ILE A 78 10.12 8.62 -8.23
N GLY A 79 11.08 9.52 -8.02
CA GLY A 79 12.07 9.91 -9.02
C GLY A 79 13.51 9.64 -8.60
N ARG A 80 14.39 9.38 -9.56
CA ARG A 80 15.85 9.30 -9.38
C ARG A 80 16.56 9.99 -10.55
N THR A 81 17.69 10.61 -10.28
CA THR A 81 18.57 11.13 -11.33
C THR A 81 19.71 10.15 -11.56
N VAL A 82 19.94 9.81 -12.82
CA VAL A 82 21.05 8.95 -13.24
C VAL A 82 22.36 9.69 -13.01
N THR A 83 23.22 9.16 -12.14
CA THR A 83 24.53 9.77 -11.81
C THR A 83 25.68 9.20 -12.62
N LYS A 84 25.47 8.05 -13.29
CA LYS A 84 26.41 7.43 -14.23
C LYS A 84 25.60 6.71 -15.31
N PRO A 85 26.01 6.75 -16.59
CA PRO A 85 25.27 6.08 -17.64
C PRO A 85 25.12 4.58 -17.34
N PHE A 86 23.93 4.03 -17.56
CA PHE A 86 23.67 2.60 -17.39
C PHE A 86 22.63 2.09 -18.39
N THR A 87 22.62 0.78 -18.60
CA THR A 87 21.69 0.12 -19.52
C THR A 87 20.44 -0.36 -18.78
N LEU A 88 19.27 0.09 -19.24
CA LEU A 88 17.96 -0.39 -18.82
C LEU A 88 17.27 -1.08 -20.00
N GLY A 89 17.20 -2.41 -19.95
CA GLY A 89 16.73 -3.23 -21.08
C GLY A 89 17.62 -3.00 -22.30
N ASN A 90 17.05 -2.46 -23.38
CA ASN A 90 17.78 -2.16 -24.61
C ASN A 90 18.22 -0.69 -24.71
N TYR A 91 18.00 0.12 -23.68
CA TYR A 91 18.27 1.56 -23.67
C TYR A 91 19.46 1.90 -22.79
N VAL A 92 20.34 2.78 -23.27
CA VAL A 92 21.38 3.40 -22.44
C VAL A 92 20.85 4.74 -21.95
N LEU A 93 20.72 4.88 -20.63
CA LEU A 93 20.30 6.12 -20.00
C LEU A 93 21.54 6.98 -19.70
N PRO A 94 21.66 8.20 -20.28
CA PRO A 94 22.77 9.10 -19.99
C PRO A 94 22.76 9.61 -18.54
N GLU A 95 23.92 10.07 -18.08
CA GLU A 95 24.02 10.86 -16.84
C GLU A 95 23.14 12.11 -16.92
N GLY A 96 22.52 12.48 -15.80
CA GLY A 96 21.58 13.60 -15.70
C GLY A 96 20.14 13.26 -16.08
N THR A 97 19.87 12.07 -16.64
CA THR A 97 18.50 11.63 -16.95
C THR A 97 17.67 11.50 -15.66
N SER A 98 16.46 12.06 -15.64
CA SER A 98 15.48 11.78 -14.60
C SER A 98 14.68 10.52 -14.96
N VAL A 99 14.63 9.58 -14.03
CA VAL A 99 13.83 8.35 -14.13
C VAL A 99 12.75 8.41 -13.09
N GLU A 100 11.49 8.29 -13.52
CA GLU A 100 10.33 8.31 -12.64
C GLU A 100 9.62 6.95 -12.68
N ILE A 101 9.22 6.46 -11.52
CA ILE A 101 8.33 5.31 -11.38
C ILE A 101 6.96 5.86 -11.02
N PHE A 102 6.01 5.68 -11.93
CA PHE A 102 4.63 6.08 -11.76
C PHE A 102 3.85 5.01 -10.99
N ILE A 103 3.97 5.03 -9.65
CA ILE A 103 3.35 4.06 -8.74
C ILE A 103 1.83 4.01 -8.95
N TYR A 104 1.19 5.17 -9.11
CA TYR A 104 -0.25 5.23 -9.33
C TYR A 104 -0.70 4.46 -10.58
N GLY A 105 0.05 4.56 -11.68
CA GLY A 105 -0.23 3.80 -12.91
C GLY A 105 0.14 2.33 -12.80
N LEU A 106 1.28 2.02 -12.18
CA LEU A 106 1.71 0.64 -11.90
C LEU A 106 0.67 -0.13 -11.08
N HIS A 107 0.10 0.50 -10.06
CA HIS A 107 -0.95 -0.06 -9.22
C HIS A 107 -2.30 -0.22 -9.94
N ARG A 108 -2.42 0.27 -11.17
CA ARG A 108 -3.61 0.20 -12.03
C ARG A 108 -3.36 -0.51 -13.35
N ASP A 109 -2.23 -1.20 -13.48
CA ASP A 109 -1.95 -2.00 -14.66
C ASP A 109 -3.00 -3.13 -14.77
N PRO A 110 -3.85 -3.13 -15.81
CA PRO A 110 -4.91 -4.13 -15.95
C PRO A 110 -4.38 -5.55 -16.21
N GLU A 111 -3.12 -5.70 -16.64
CA GLU A 111 -2.48 -7.02 -16.77
C GLU A 111 -2.18 -7.65 -15.41
N VAL A 112 -2.01 -6.81 -14.37
CA VAL A 112 -1.74 -7.28 -12.99
C VAL A 112 -2.97 -7.16 -12.08
N PHE A 113 -3.80 -6.14 -12.30
CA PHE A 113 -5.00 -5.84 -11.53
C PHE A 113 -6.20 -5.73 -12.48
N PRO A 114 -6.87 -6.85 -12.82
CA PRO A 114 -8.07 -6.84 -13.66
C PRO A 114 -9.15 -5.93 -13.05
N ASP A 115 -9.84 -5.14 -13.85
CA ASP A 115 -10.78 -4.09 -13.37
C ASP A 115 -10.11 -3.12 -12.37
N PRO A 116 -9.03 -2.42 -12.76
CA PRO A 116 -8.11 -1.77 -11.84
C PRO A 116 -8.71 -0.60 -11.04
N GLU A 117 -9.84 -0.02 -11.48
CA GLU A 117 -10.53 1.05 -10.76
C GLU A 117 -11.54 0.53 -9.72
N VAL A 118 -11.84 -0.77 -9.72
CA VAL A 118 -12.73 -1.37 -8.73
C VAL A 118 -11.99 -1.57 -7.42
N PHE A 119 -12.57 -1.07 -6.33
CA PHE A 119 -12.10 -1.33 -4.97
C PHE A 119 -12.48 -2.75 -4.55
N ASP A 120 -11.51 -3.65 -4.58
CA ASP A 120 -11.69 -5.06 -4.22
C ASP A 120 -10.57 -5.51 -3.27
N PRO A 121 -10.83 -5.51 -1.95
CA PRO A 121 -9.88 -6.01 -0.96
C PRO A 121 -9.47 -7.46 -1.18
N ASP A 122 -10.33 -8.30 -1.79
CA ASP A 122 -10.07 -9.73 -1.94
C ASP A 122 -8.84 -9.98 -2.85
N ARG A 123 -8.43 -9.00 -3.67
CA ARG A 123 -7.16 -9.01 -4.44
C ARG A 123 -5.91 -9.24 -3.58
N PHE A 124 -5.97 -8.90 -2.30
CA PHE A 124 -4.84 -9.04 -1.36
C PHE A 124 -4.96 -10.25 -0.44
N LEU A 125 -5.98 -11.10 -0.61
CA LEU A 125 -5.97 -12.44 -0.05
C LEU A 125 -4.76 -13.22 -0.55
N LEU A 126 -4.24 -14.12 0.29
CA LEU A 126 -2.98 -14.81 0.05
C LEU A 126 -3.01 -15.57 -1.29
N GLU A 127 -4.09 -16.27 -1.56
CA GLU A 127 -4.35 -17.02 -2.79
C GLU A 127 -4.39 -16.14 -4.05
N ASN A 128 -4.83 -14.88 -3.92
CA ASN A 128 -5.02 -13.96 -5.04
C ASN A 128 -3.77 -13.10 -5.32
N CYS A 129 -2.84 -13.02 -4.38
CA CYS A 129 -1.60 -12.26 -4.56
C CYS A 129 -0.32 -13.11 -4.60
N ALA A 130 -0.38 -14.42 -4.30
CA ALA A 130 0.78 -15.31 -4.28
C ALA A 130 1.58 -15.35 -5.60
N SER A 131 0.91 -15.24 -6.75
CA SER A 131 1.56 -15.23 -8.07
C SER A 131 1.92 -13.82 -8.58
N ARG A 132 1.59 -12.77 -7.82
CA ARG A 132 1.83 -11.38 -8.24
C ARG A 132 3.32 -11.07 -8.21
N HIS A 133 3.79 -10.38 -9.25
CA HIS A 133 5.18 -9.94 -9.27
C HIS A 133 5.50 -9.05 -8.05
N PRO A 134 6.61 -9.27 -7.33
CA PRO A 134 6.92 -8.53 -6.09
C PRO A 134 7.02 -7.01 -6.25
N PHE A 135 7.31 -6.53 -7.46
CA PHE A 135 7.36 -5.09 -7.77
C PHE A 135 6.09 -4.52 -8.41
N ALA A 136 5.00 -5.29 -8.52
CA ALA A 136 3.74 -4.76 -9.04
C ALA A 136 2.92 -3.99 -7.99
N PHE A 137 3.22 -4.17 -6.71
CA PHE A 137 2.61 -3.41 -5.62
C PHE A 137 3.72 -2.90 -4.69
N ILE A 138 4.01 -1.60 -4.78
CA ILE A 138 5.13 -0.94 -4.10
C ILE A 138 4.68 0.35 -3.38
N PRO A 139 3.65 0.29 -2.50
CA PRO A 139 3.15 1.48 -1.79
C PRO A 139 4.21 2.15 -0.90
N PHE A 140 5.26 1.40 -0.56
CA PHE A 140 6.40 1.85 0.24
C PHE A 140 7.72 1.84 -0.55
N SER A 141 7.67 1.89 -1.89
CA SER A 141 8.83 1.71 -2.77
C SER A 141 9.48 0.32 -2.59
N ALA A 142 10.61 0.09 -3.25
CA ALA A 142 11.35 -1.16 -3.21
C ALA A 142 12.88 -0.95 -3.26
N GLY A 143 13.64 -1.98 -2.89
CA GLY A 143 15.10 -1.98 -2.92
C GLY A 143 15.74 -1.17 -1.80
N SER A 144 16.95 -0.66 -2.02
CA SER A 144 17.80 0.00 -1.01
C SER A 144 17.28 1.36 -0.51
N ARG A 145 16.13 1.81 -1.01
CA ARG A 145 15.46 3.07 -0.67
C ARG A 145 13.95 2.84 -0.48
N ASN A 146 13.57 1.67 0.00
CA ASN A 146 12.21 1.44 0.49
C ASN A 146 11.94 2.27 1.75
N CYS A 147 10.67 2.50 2.05
CA CYS A 147 10.27 3.25 3.24
C CYS A 147 10.70 2.48 4.50
N ILE A 148 11.45 3.15 5.38
CA ILE A 148 11.85 2.59 6.69
C ILE A 148 10.70 2.58 7.70
N GLY A 149 9.62 3.34 7.45
CA GLY A 149 8.39 3.33 8.24
C GLY A 149 7.43 2.21 7.85
N LYS A 150 7.79 1.35 6.89
CA LYS A 150 7.00 0.17 6.55
C LYS A 150 7.04 -0.81 7.72
N TYR A 151 5.87 -1.24 8.17
CA TYR A 151 5.77 -2.40 9.06
C TYR A 151 5.81 -3.68 8.20
N ASP A 152 6.90 -4.44 8.29
CA ASP A 152 6.99 -5.77 7.68
C ASP A 152 6.36 -6.80 8.63
N ARG A 153 5.31 -7.49 8.15
CA ARG A 153 4.82 -8.73 8.73
C ARG A 153 5.49 -9.92 8.07
#